data_AF-A0A6A6WB25-F1
#
_entry.id   AF-A0A6A6WB25-F1
#
_cell.length_a   1.000
_cell.length_b   1.000
_cell.length_c   1.000
_cell.angle_alpha   90.00
_cell.angle_beta   90.00
_cell.angle_gamma   90.00
#
_symmetry.space_group_name_H-M   'P 1'
#
loop_
_entity.id
_entity.type
_entity.pdbx_description
1 polymer ?
#
loop_
_entity_poly.entity_id
_entity_poly.type
_entity_poly.pdbx_seq_one_letter_code
_entity_poly.pdbx_strand_id
1 'polypeptide(L)'
;MHVSYAASITLALALAKTQAFDIRDALTPLTFNDPNVDPDANHYYLGYRGDDFDHPWSKYFNDSEVALNKEFTEGLANSPFPAESGVEFSDAGAALSQPGYLPLENGFTTLKDGSLYMAIRSDVPETFTGEQYDFWFSWHVNDTTKYKLWHPHAHQYAAVNKAELAGNAAKSDYRSRYWNLTSFIDEYIGATAYKISIGFFDPRMQHFELENSATGIETIVTGFVRLFAYNDQDPASEARAGLTPFDIILAHQVRRKPVGGGKEIRSRFWVGPGLKALVNVVMKPEQLARDLSTHCAVEMTHLGTFLPALFAEFKDDLAVVS
;
A
#
# COMPACT_ATOMS: atom_id res chain seq x y z
N MET A 1 2.38 7.91 29.07
CA MET A 1 3.45 6.93 29.34
C MET A 1 4.30 6.83 28.08
N HIS A 2 5.42 7.57 28.04
CA HIS A 2 6.41 7.44 26.97
C HIS A 2 7.25 6.20 27.26
N VAL A 3 6.94 5.07 26.61
CA VAL A 3 7.87 3.96 26.54
C VAL A 3 8.90 4.32 25.47
N SER A 4 10.11 4.62 25.93
CA SER A 4 11.25 4.97 25.09
C SER A 4 11.54 3.88 24.06
N TYR A 5 11.73 4.31 22.81
CA TYR A 5 12.13 3.55 21.62
C TYR A 5 13.31 2.56 21.88
N ALA A 6 14.14 2.84 22.90
CA ALA A 6 15.30 2.02 23.27
C ALA A 6 14.94 0.68 23.94
N ALA A 7 13.78 0.57 24.60
CA ALA A 7 13.39 -0.66 25.30
C ALA A 7 12.93 -1.77 24.33
N SER A 8 12.29 -1.41 23.22
CA SER A 8 11.77 -2.35 22.21
C SER A 8 12.88 -2.98 21.38
N ILE A 9 13.97 -2.25 21.12
CA ILE A 9 15.15 -2.74 20.38
C ILE A 9 15.87 -3.85 21.17
N THR A 10 15.93 -3.74 22.49
CA THR A 10 16.64 -4.71 23.34
C THR A 10 15.97 -6.08 23.36
N LEU A 11 14.63 -6.12 23.25
CA LEU A 11 13.85 -7.36 23.23
C LEU A 11 13.89 -8.04 21.85
N ALA A 12 13.89 -7.27 20.76
CA ALA A 12 14.08 -7.80 19.41
C ALA A 12 15.47 -8.45 19.26
N LEU A 13 16.52 -7.82 19.77
CA LEU A 13 17.90 -8.34 19.78
C LEU A 13 18.07 -9.66 20.55
N ALA A 14 17.19 -9.96 21.51
CA ALA A 14 17.23 -11.21 22.27
C ALA A 14 16.66 -12.40 21.48
N LEU A 15 15.69 -12.17 20.59
CA LEU A 15 15.06 -13.18 19.74
C LEU A 15 15.86 -13.50 18.47
N ALA A 16 16.71 -12.58 17.97
CA ALA A 16 17.57 -12.82 16.81
C ALA A 16 18.76 -13.76 17.06
N LYS A 17 19.15 -14.02 18.31
CA LYS A 17 20.38 -14.80 18.59
C LYS A 17 20.30 -16.28 18.16
N THR A 18 19.14 -16.76 17.72
CA THR A 18 18.93 -18.17 17.33
C THR A 18 18.85 -18.42 15.83
N GLN A 19 18.82 -17.39 14.98
CA GLN A 19 18.83 -17.52 13.52
C GLN A 19 19.76 -16.44 12.96
N ALA A 20 20.56 -16.78 11.95
CA ALA A 20 21.66 -15.94 11.43
C ALA A 20 21.18 -14.66 10.71
N PHE A 21 20.58 -13.74 11.46
CA PHE A 21 20.12 -12.42 11.00
C PHE A 21 20.37 -11.43 12.15
N ASP A 22 21.36 -10.56 12.01
CA ASP A 22 21.61 -9.52 13.01
C ASP A 22 20.53 -8.43 12.85
N ILE A 23 19.54 -8.44 13.73
CA ILE A 23 18.47 -7.41 13.77
C ILE A 23 19.05 -6.00 13.89
N ARG A 24 20.31 -5.83 14.31
CA ARG A 24 20.99 -4.54 14.25
C ARG A 24 21.07 -3.99 12.84
N ASP A 25 21.28 -4.81 11.81
CA ASP A 25 21.34 -4.30 10.43
C ASP A 25 19.96 -3.87 9.91
N ALA A 26 18.87 -4.44 10.44
CA ALA A 26 17.49 -4.04 10.13
C ALA A 26 16.98 -2.84 10.94
N LEU A 27 17.66 -2.48 12.03
CA LEU A 27 17.27 -1.39 12.95
C LEU A 27 18.30 -0.25 13.03
N THR A 28 19.46 -0.41 12.41
CA THR A 28 20.41 0.69 12.24
C THR A 28 19.84 1.56 11.13
N PRO A 29 19.51 2.84 11.38
CA PRO A 29 19.25 3.74 10.27
C PRO A 29 20.56 3.83 9.50
N LEU A 30 20.67 3.10 8.39
CA LEU A 30 21.41 3.64 7.25
C LEU A 30 20.83 5.04 7.12
N THR A 31 21.65 6.07 7.31
CA THR A 31 21.19 7.45 7.36
C THR A 31 20.52 7.75 6.03
N PHE A 32 19.20 7.57 5.98
CA PHE A 32 18.39 7.93 4.85
C PHE A 32 18.54 9.44 4.75
N ASN A 33 19.20 9.86 3.67
CA ASN A 33 19.63 11.23 3.47
C ASN A 33 19.22 11.67 2.08
N ASP A 34 17.93 11.56 1.79
CA ASP A 34 17.33 12.26 0.66
C ASP A 34 16.98 13.68 1.12
N PRO A 35 17.63 14.74 0.58
CA PRO A 35 17.34 16.12 0.97
C PRO A 35 15.93 16.58 0.62
N ASN A 36 15.17 15.80 -0.16
CA ASN A 36 13.79 16.09 -0.54
C ASN A 36 12.75 15.46 0.39
N VAL A 37 13.20 14.66 1.36
CA VAL A 37 12.33 14.07 2.37
C VAL A 37 12.56 14.80 3.67
N ASP A 38 11.49 15.38 4.22
CA ASP A 38 11.51 15.99 5.54
C ASP A 38 11.55 14.85 6.57
N PRO A 39 12.61 14.69 7.37
CA PRO A 39 12.67 13.61 8.35
C PRO A 39 11.86 13.90 9.61
N ASP A 40 11.49 15.16 9.87
CA ASP A 40 10.88 15.58 11.13
C ASP A 40 9.36 15.41 11.10
N ALA A 41 8.89 14.37 11.79
CA ALA A 41 7.46 14.07 11.90
C ALA A 41 6.64 15.18 12.59
N ASN A 42 7.28 16.13 13.30
CA ASN A 42 6.57 17.26 13.90
C ASN A 42 6.03 18.24 12.85
N HIS A 43 6.53 18.20 11.61
CA HIS A 43 6.02 19.02 10.52
C HIS A 43 4.80 18.40 9.83
N TYR A 44 4.56 17.10 10.02
CA TYR A 44 3.46 16.38 9.39
C TYR A 44 2.12 16.67 10.09
N TYR A 45 1.02 16.57 9.35
CA TYR A 45 -0.31 16.91 9.86
C TYR A 45 -1.42 16.28 9.03
N LEU A 46 -2.53 15.96 9.69
CA LEU A 46 -3.74 15.43 9.05
C LEU A 46 -4.57 16.52 8.38
N GLY A 47 -5.31 16.11 7.34
CA GLY A 47 -6.22 16.97 6.59
C GLY A 47 -5.53 18.11 5.84
N TYR A 48 -6.34 18.94 5.20
CA TYR A 48 -5.92 20.19 4.57
C TYR A 48 -5.94 21.34 5.59
N ARG A 49 -4.96 22.25 5.51
CA ARG A 49 -4.93 23.51 6.26
C ARG A 49 -4.32 24.64 5.42
N GLY A 50 -4.77 25.89 5.65
CA GLY A 50 -4.15 27.08 5.06
C GLY A 50 -3.97 26.96 3.55
N ASP A 51 -2.73 27.10 3.10
CA ASP A 51 -2.35 27.15 1.68
C ASP A 51 -2.56 25.81 0.94
N ASP A 52 -2.86 24.70 1.64
CA ASP A 52 -3.26 23.44 0.98
C ASP A 52 -4.48 23.65 0.06
N PHE A 53 -5.36 24.57 0.42
CA PHE A 53 -6.55 24.90 -0.36
C PHE A 53 -6.26 25.71 -1.63
N ASP A 54 -5.05 26.26 -1.79
CA ASP A 54 -4.67 27.06 -2.96
C ASP A 54 -4.28 26.19 -4.17
N HIS A 55 -4.08 24.88 -3.95
CA HIS A 55 -3.74 23.95 -5.02
C HIS A 55 -4.92 23.70 -5.99
N PRO A 56 -4.68 23.55 -7.31
CA PRO A 56 -5.77 23.35 -8.30
C PRO A 56 -6.67 22.13 -8.04
N TRP A 57 -6.13 21.09 -7.41
CA TRP A 57 -6.85 19.86 -7.07
C TRP A 57 -7.57 19.92 -5.72
N SER A 58 -7.47 21.02 -4.96
CA SER A 58 -8.02 21.13 -3.60
C SER A 58 -9.53 20.93 -3.53
N LYS A 59 -10.26 21.25 -4.60
CA LYS A 59 -11.71 21.01 -4.71
C LYS A 59 -12.11 19.53 -4.65
N TYR A 60 -11.17 18.61 -4.83
CA TYR A 60 -11.40 17.17 -4.68
C TYR A 60 -11.17 16.69 -3.23
N PHE A 61 -10.66 17.54 -2.34
CA PHE A 61 -10.54 17.20 -0.92
C PHE A 61 -11.94 17.14 -0.29
N ASN A 62 -12.26 15.98 0.28
CA ASN A 62 -13.51 15.74 0.98
C ASN A 62 -13.23 14.79 2.14
N ASP A 63 -13.45 15.24 3.38
CA ASP A 63 -13.22 14.47 4.60
C ASP A 63 -14.48 13.74 5.09
N SER A 64 -15.52 13.62 4.26
CA SER A 64 -16.71 12.85 4.59
C SER A 64 -16.39 11.36 4.73
N GLU A 65 -17.01 10.70 5.71
CA GLU A 65 -16.90 9.25 5.87
C GLU A 65 -17.44 8.50 4.64
N VAL A 66 -16.76 7.42 4.27
CA VAL A 66 -17.22 6.50 3.22
C VAL A 66 -17.84 5.25 3.84
N ALA A 67 -18.95 4.82 3.26
CA ALA A 67 -19.59 3.57 3.67
C ALA A 67 -18.80 2.38 3.13
N LEU A 68 -18.25 1.56 4.04
CA LEU A 68 -17.60 0.31 3.68
C LEU A 68 -18.64 -0.76 3.37
N ASN A 69 -18.32 -1.67 2.43
CA ASN A 69 -19.24 -2.74 2.07
C ASN A 69 -19.44 -3.71 3.26
N LYS A 70 -20.64 -4.29 3.34
CA LYS A 70 -21.03 -5.14 4.46
C LYS A 70 -20.16 -6.40 4.50
N GLU A 71 -19.88 -6.98 3.34
CA GLU A 71 -19.06 -8.18 3.20
C GLU A 71 -17.64 -7.98 3.73
N PHE A 72 -17.05 -6.79 3.58
CA PHE A 72 -15.76 -6.45 4.19
C PHE A 72 -15.87 -6.43 5.71
N THR A 73 -16.84 -5.69 6.25
CA THR A 73 -17.01 -5.55 7.70
C THR A 73 -17.28 -6.91 8.38
N GLU A 74 -18.11 -7.76 7.76
CA GLU A 74 -18.38 -9.12 8.23
C GLU A 74 -17.15 -10.03 8.10
N GLY A 75 -16.44 -9.97 6.97
CA GLY A 75 -15.20 -10.72 6.78
C GLY A 75 -14.13 -10.36 7.81
N LEU A 76 -13.97 -9.06 8.09
CA LEU A 76 -13.03 -8.61 9.10
C LEU A 76 -13.46 -9.01 10.51
N ALA A 77 -14.75 -8.94 10.84
CA ALA A 77 -15.28 -9.39 12.13
C ALA A 77 -15.07 -10.89 12.36
N ASN A 78 -15.21 -11.70 11.31
CA ASN A 78 -15.04 -13.15 11.34
C ASN A 78 -13.57 -13.61 11.24
N SER A 79 -12.62 -12.68 11.06
CA SER A 79 -11.19 -13.00 11.00
C SER A 79 -10.60 -13.27 12.39
N PRO A 80 -9.56 -14.13 12.51
CA PRO A 80 -8.86 -14.79 11.41
C PRO A 80 -9.62 -16.00 10.83
N PHE A 81 -9.48 -16.21 9.53
CA PHE A 81 -9.94 -17.41 8.82
C PHE A 81 -8.90 -18.55 8.90
N PRO A 82 -9.26 -19.79 8.53
CA PRO A 82 -8.29 -20.87 8.34
C PRO A 82 -7.21 -20.53 7.30
N ALA A 83 -5.99 -21.06 7.48
CA ALA A 83 -4.85 -20.79 6.62
C ALA A 83 -5.12 -21.16 5.15
N GLU A 84 -5.88 -22.23 4.92
CA GLU A 84 -6.26 -22.75 3.61
C GLU A 84 -7.15 -21.79 2.81
N SER A 85 -7.73 -20.77 3.44
CA SER A 85 -8.50 -19.75 2.74
C SER A 85 -7.61 -18.68 2.11
N GLY A 86 -6.36 -18.56 2.56
CA GLY A 86 -5.39 -17.60 2.03
C GLY A 86 -4.61 -18.12 0.82
N VAL A 87 -3.78 -17.24 0.25
CA VAL A 87 -2.92 -17.53 -0.90
C VAL A 87 -1.50 -17.12 -0.56
N GLU A 88 -0.54 -18.01 -0.74
CA GLU A 88 0.89 -17.72 -0.59
C GLU A 88 1.35 -16.76 -1.69
N PHE A 89 2.33 -15.90 -1.41
CA PHE A 89 2.75 -14.87 -2.37
C PHE A 89 3.24 -15.46 -3.70
N SER A 90 3.97 -16.59 -3.65
CA SER A 90 4.46 -17.28 -4.85
C SER A 90 3.35 -17.76 -5.80
N ASP A 91 2.15 -17.98 -5.27
CA ASP A 91 0.99 -18.45 -6.04
C ASP A 91 0.03 -17.31 -6.41
N ALA A 92 0.28 -16.09 -5.92
CA ALA A 92 -0.64 -14.97 -6.01
C ALA A 92 -0.93 -14.54 -7.45
N GLY A 93 0.09 -14.53 -8.32
CA GLY A 93 -0.06 -14.21 -9.74
C GLY A 93 -1.07 -15.13 -10.43
N ALA A 94 -0.88 -16.44 -10.29
CA ALA A 94 -1.79 -17.43 -10.87
C ALA A 94 -3.19 -17.41 -10.23
N ALA A 95 -3.28 -17.21 -8.91
CA ALA A 95 -4.53 -17.22 -8.18
C ALA A 95 -5.41 -15.99 -8.50
N LEU A 96 -4.82 -14.78 -8.56
CA LEU A 96 -5.57 -13.57 -8.86
C LEU A 96 -5.98 -13.48 -10.34
N SER A 97 -5.36 -14.26 -11.23
CA SER A 97 -5.76 -14.39 -12.63
C SER A 97 -6.93 -15.34 -12.86
N GLN A 98 -7.38 -16.10 -11.86
CA GLN A 98 -8.51 -17.02 -12.03
C GLN A 98 -9.85 -16.27 -12.15
N PRO A 99 -10.82 -16.80 -12.93
CA PRO A 99 -12.18 -16.28 -12.94
C PRO A 99 -12.86 -16.45 -11.58
N GLY A 100 -13.83 -15.59 -11.29
CA GLY A 100 -14.59 -15.66 -10.03
C GLY A 100 -13.82 -15.09 -8.84
N TYR A 101 -14.05 -15.66 -7.66
CA TYR A 101 -13.48 -15.18 -6.40
C TYR A 101 -12.70 -16.29 -5.70
N LEU A 102 -11.65 -15.89 -4.99
CA LEU A 102 -10.88 -16.79 -4.13
C LEU A 102 -11.66 -17.09 -2.83
N PRO A 103 -11.29 -18.14 -2.07
CA PRO A 103 -11.96 -18.47 -0.81
C PRO A 103 -12.00 -17.32 0.20
N LEU A 104 -10.99 -16.45 0.20
CA LEU A 104 -10.92 -15.25 1.03
C LEU A 104 -10.75 -14.00 0.16
N GLU A 105 -11.82 -13.19 0.07
CA GLU A 105 -11.79 -11.86 -0.55
C GLU A 105 -11.84 -10.72 0.47
N ASN A 106 -12.29 -11.00 1.72
CA ASN A 106 -12.42 -10.03 2.80
C ASN A 106 -12.05 -10.68 4.14
N GLY A 107 -10.95 -10.25 4.76
CA GLY A 107 -10.48 -10.73 6.05
C GLY A 107 -8.98 -11.04 6.04
N PHE A 108 -8.50 -11.68 7.11
CA PHE A 108 -7.10 -12.05 7.24
C PHE A 108 -6.91 -13.46 7.81
N THR A 109 -5.72 -14.02 7.59
CA THR A 109 -5.30 -15.29 8.18
C THR A 109 -3.78 -15.35 8.32
N THR A 110 -3.30 -16.32 9.09
CA THR A 110 -1.89 -16.74 9.07
C THR A 110 -1.75 -17.90 8.10
N LEU A 111 -0.87 -17.76 7.10
CA LEU A 111 -0.57 -18.78 6.11
C LEU A 111 0.31 -19.90 6.70
N LYS A 112 0.53 -20.96 5.91
CA LYS A 112 1.26 -22.16 6.37
C LYS A 112 2.74 -21.88 6.58
N ASP A 113 3.31 -20.97 5.81
CA ASP A 113 4.68 -20.46 5.96
C ASP A 113 4.85 -19.54 7.20
N GLY A 114 3.75 -19.18 7.87
CA GLY A 114 3.70 -18.29 9.02
C GLY A 114 3.43 -16.82 8.70
N SER A 115 3.44 -16.44 7.41
CA SER A 115 3.10 -15.09 6.93
C SER A 115 1.69 -14.67 7.36
N LEU A 116 1.49 -13.38 7.60
CA LEU A 116 0.15 -12.82 7.79
C LEU A 116 -0.36 -12.34 6.43
N TYR A 117 -1.53 -12.85 6.03
CA TYR A 117 -2.17 -12.54 4.77
C TYR A 117 -3.48 -11.79 5.00
N MET A 118 -3.70 -10.73 4.24
CA MET A 118 -4.94 -9.95 4.23
C MET A 118 -5.52 -9.92 2.82
N ALA A 119 -6.84 -10.06 2.72
CA ALA A 119 -7.61 -9.83 1.51
C ALA A 119 -8.67 -8.77 1.78
N ILE A 120 -8.72 -7.75 0.93
CA ILE A 120 -9.68 -6.66 1.01
C ILE A 120 -10.28 -6.48 -0.39
N ARG A 121 -11.61 -6.40 -0.47
CA ARG A 121 -12.31 -6.11 -1.72
C ARG A 121 -13.17 -4.87 -1.56
N SER A 122 -12.79 -3.82 -2.26
CA SER A 122 -13.52 -2.54 -2.30
C SER A 122 -14.29 -2.41 -3.61
N ASP A 123 -15.60 -2.13 -3.54
CA ASP A 123 -16.39 -1.81 -4.72
C ASP A 123 -16.12 -0.37 -5.16
N VAL A 124 -15.97 -0.15 -6.48
CA VAL A 124 -15.76 1.17 -7.09
C VAL A 124 -16.74 1.37 -8.25
N PRO A 125 -17.09 2.62 -8.62
CA PRO A 125 -18.11 2.86 -9.63
C PRO A 125 -17.68 2.34 -11.02
N GLU A 126 -18.66 2.10 -11.89
CA GLU A 126 -18.41 1.63 -13.27
C GLU A 126 -17.51 2.58 -14.08
N THR A 127 -17.56 3.87 -13.77
CA THR A 127 -16.73 4.92 -14.39
C THR A 127 -15.27 4.88 -13.97
N PHE A 128 -14.93 4.16 -12.89
CA PHE A 128 -13.56 3.91 -12.47
C PHE A 128 -12.85 3.05 -13.53
N THR A 129 -11.58 3.26 -13.87
CA THR A 129 -10.86 2.41 -14.82
C THR A 129 -9.45 2.07 -14.36
N GLY A 130 -8.89 0.99 -14.89
CA GLY A 130 -7.48 0.65 -14.66
C GLY A 130 -6.51 1.76 -15.08
N GLU A 131 -6.78 2.45 -16.19
CA GLU A 131 -5.96 3.60 -16.64
C GLU A 131 -6.00 4.78 -15.65
N GLN A 132 -7.18 5.11 -15.11
CA GLN A 132 -7.30 6.15 -14.08
C GLN A 132 -6.52 5.78 -12.81
N TYR A 133 -6.53 4.51 -12.45
CA TYR A 133 -5.78 4.00 -11.30
C TYR A 133 -4.26 4.04 -11.55
N ASP A 134 -3.81 3.65 -12.74
CA ASP A 134 -2.40 3.79 -13.12
C ASP A 134 -1.97 5.27 -13.10
N PHE A 135 -2.82 6.18 -13.61
CA PHE A 135 -2.60 7.62 -13.52
C PHE A 135 -2.42 8.07 -12.07
N TRP A 136 -3.33 7.66 -11.17
CA TRP A 136 -3.29 8.04 -9.76
C TRP A 136 -1.92 7.75 -9.14
N PHE A 137 -1.43 6.51 -9.24
CA PHE A 137 -0.13 6.10 -8.69
C PHE A 137 1.06 6.75 -9.39
N SER A 138 0.90 7.23 -10.62
CA SER A 138 1.93 8.04 -11.29
C SER A 138 1.91 9.52 -10.87
N TRP A 139 0.80 10.00 -10.30
CA TRP A 139 0.52 11.43 -10.12
C TRP A 139 0.58 11.90 -8.66
N HIS A 140 0.04 11.13 -7.71
CA HIS A 140 -0.11 11.57 -6.32
C HIS A 140 1.21 11.61 -5.54
N VAL A 141 2.23 10.90 -6.02
CA VAL A 141 3.47 10.58 -5.27
C VAL A 141 4.36 11.78 -4.98
N ASN A 142 4.24 12.86 -5.76
CA ASN A 142 5.18 13.99 -5.69
C ASN A 142 4.71 15.16 -4.81
N ASP A 143 3.52 15.07 -4.20
CA ASP A 143 2.94 16.17 -3.42
C ASP A 143 2.06 15.64 -2.28
N THR A 144 2.35 16.08 -1.05
CA THR A 144 1.59 15.70 0.16
C THR A 144 0.11 16.08 0.05
N THR A 145 -0.23 17.21 -0.56
CA THR A 145 -1.63 17.64 -0.71
C THR A 145 -2.39 16.71 -1.64
N LYS A 146 -1.75 16.15 -2.69
CA LYS A 146 -2.35 15.11 -3.54
C LYS A 146 -2.58 13.84 -2.76
N TYR A 147 -1.57 13.36 -2.03
CA TYR A 147 -1.67 12.12 -1.24
C TYR A 147 -2.81 12.15 -0.22
N LYS A 148 -3.03 13.31 0.40
CA LYS A 148 -4.12 13.56 1.36
C LYS A 148 -5.53 13.47 0.78
N LEU A 149 -5.71 13.65 -0.54
CA LEU A 149 -7.01 13.43 -1.18
C LEU A 149 -7.49 11.99 -1.00
N TRP A 150 -6.56 11.04 -0.90
CA TRP A 150 -6.87 9.62 -0.88
C TRP A 150 -7.48 9.17 0.44
N HIS A 151 -6.86 9.56 1.56
CA HIS A 151 -7.36 9.27 2.91
C HIS A 151 -7.18 10.50 3.83
N PRO A 152 -8.14 11.45 3.82
CA PRO A 152 -8.07 12.74 4.54
C PRO A 152 -7.76 12.63 6.03
N HIS A 153 -8.19 11.54 6.67
CA HIS A 153 -8.07 11.31 8.11
C HIS A 153 -6.82 10.51 8.52
N ALA A 154 -6.00 10.05 7.58
CA ALA A 154 -4.86 9.18 7.90
C ALA A 154 -3.56 9.60 7.21
N HIS A 155 -3.62 10.08 5.97
CA HIS A 155 -2.44 10.50 5.23
C HIS A 155 -1.98 11.87 5.74
N GLN A 156 -0.74 11.98 6.21
CA GLN A 156 -0.20 13.24 6.74
C GLN A 156 1.00 13.78 5.96
N TYR A 157 1.76 12.91 5.31
CA TYR A 157 2.95 13.28 4.56
C TYR A 157 3.22 12.32 3.41
N ALA A 158 3.69 12.86 2.29
CA ALA A 158 4.23 12.09 1.18
C ALA A 158 5.37 12.83 0.48
N ALA A 159 6.38 12.06 0.11
CA ALA A 159 7.47 12.42 -0.76
C ALA A 159 7.83 11.22 -1.65
N VAL A 160 8.78 11.44 -2.56
CA VAL A 160 9.21 10.46 -3.55
C VAL A 160 10.68 10.67 -3.86
N ASN A 161 11.38 9.59 -4.21
CA ASN A 161 12.74 9.70 -4.73
C ASN A 161 12.72 10.48 -6.06
N LYS A 162 13.26 11.71 -6.04
CA LYS A 162 13.21 12.62 -7.20
C LYS A 162 14.04 12.11 -8.38
N ALA A 163 15.13 11.38 -8.14
CA ALA A 163 15.97 10.85 -9.22
C ALA A 163 15.23 9.76 -10.00
N GLU A 164 14.55 8.86 -9.29
CA GLU A 164 13.68 7.83 -9.88
C GLU A 164 12.50 8.47 -10.64
N LEU A 165 11.84 9.46 -10.03
CA LEU A 165 10.75 10.20 -10.68
C LEU A 165 11.22 10.85 -12.00
N ALA A 166 12.38 11.52 -11.99
CA ALA A 166 12.97 12.13 -13.19
C ALA A 166 13.29 11.08 -14.26
N GLY A 167 13.86 9.93 -13.87
CA GLY A 167 14.15 8.82 -14.77
C GLY A 167 12.89 8.22 -15.42
N ASN A 168 11.75 8.33 -14.75
CA ASN A 168 10.46 7.84 -15.22
C ASN A 168 9.64 8.88 -16.01
N ALA A 169 10.00 10.17 -15.96
CA ALA A 169 9.21 11.27 -16.53
C ALA A 169 9.02 11.19 -18.05
N ALA A 170 9.91 10.50 -18.78
CA ALA A 170 9.85 10.34 -20.23
C ALA A 170 8.97 9.16 -20.70
N LYS A 171 8.47 8.32 -19.79
CA LYS A 171 7.71 7.12 -20.15
C LYS A 171 6.32 7.47 -20.67
N SER A 172 5.84 6.75 -21.68
CA SER A 172 4.62 7.14 -22.41
C SER A 172 3.31 6.78 -21.71
N ASP A 173 3.32 5.75 -20.86
CA ASP A 173 2.14 5.25 -20.15
C ASP A 173 2.26 5.49 -18.63
N TYR A 174 1.12 5.55 -17.94
CA TYR A 174 1.11 5.84 -16.50
C TYR A 174 1.73 4.72 -15.65
N ARG A 175 1.48 3.44 -15.97
CA ARG A 175 1.98 2.33 -15.14
C ARG A 175 3.49 2.29 -15.06
N SER A 176 4.15 2.48 -16.20
CA SER A 176 5.60 2.45 -16.23
C SER A 176 6.21 3.66 -15.53
N ARG A 177 5.48 4.77 -15.32
CA ARG A 177 5.96 5.95 -14.59
C ARG A 177 6.13 5.74 -13.08
N TYR A 178 5.38 4.82 -12.47
CA TYR A 178 5.56 4.50 -11.06
C TYR A 178 6.35 3.20 -10.82
N TRP A 179 6.62 2.37 -11.84
CA TRP A 179 7.51 1.22 -11.63
C TRP A 179 8.95 1.65 -11.37
N ASN A 180 9.58 0.98 -10.39
CA ASN A 180 10.89 1.31 -9.83
C ASN A 180 10.94 2.74 -9.26
N LEU A 181 9.85 3.12 -8.58
CA LEU A 181 9.73 4.38 -7.85
C LEU A 181 9.49 4.08 -6.38
N THR A 182 10.24 4.75 -5.52
CA THR A 182 10.09 4.65 -4.06
C THR A 182 9.36 5.88 -3.54
N SER A 183 8.20 5.66 -2.95
CA SER A 183 7.44 6.67 -2.22
C SER A 183 7.74 6.58 -0.72
N PHE A 184 7.88 7.75 -0.09
CA PHE A 184 8.10 7.90 1.35
C PHE A 184 6.88 8.56 1.95
N ILE A 185 6.13 7.85 2.78
CA ILE A 185 4.88 8.33 3.35
C ILE A 185 4.91 8.27 4.86
N ASP A 186 4.19 9.19 5.49
CA ASP A 186 3.83 9.04 6.89
C ASP A 186 2.31 9.08 6.99
N GLU A 187 1.76 8.04 7.60
CA GLU A 187 0.31 7.85 7.69
C GLU A 187 -0.09 7.06 8.92
N TYR A 188 -1.32 7.31 9.36
CA TYR A 188 -1.94 6.57 10.45
C TYR A 188 -2.52 5.25 9.92
N ILE A 189 -2.01 4.13 10.43
CA ILE A 189 -2.67 2.83 10.31
C ILE A 189 -3.26 2.51 11.69
N GLY A 190 -4.60 2.62 11.78
CA GLY A 190 -5.29 2.61 13.06
C GLY A 190 -4.94 3.86 13.88
N ALA A 191 -4.46 3.67 15.11
CA ALA A 191 -4.10 4.78 16.00
C ALA A 191 -2.59 5.16 15.93
N THR A 192 -1.81 4.51 15.06
CA THR A 192 -0.35 4.67 15.03
C THR A 192 0.09 5.26 13.70
N ALA A 193 0.84 6.35 13.76
CA ALA A 193 1.55 6.90 12.61
C ALA A 193 2.80 6.07 12.29
N TYR A 194 2.97 5.67 11.04
CA TYR A 194 4.12 4.92 10.56
C TYR A 194 4.85 5.70 9.46
N LYS A 195 6.17 5.78 9.59
CA LYS A 195 7.04 6.05 8.44
C LYS A 195 7.12 4.80 7.58
N ILE A 196 6.76 4.94 6.31
CA ILE A 196 6.69 3.84 5.37
C ILE A 196 7.44 4.22 4.08
N SER A 197 8.28 3.30 3.59
CA SER A 197 8.77 3.34 2.21
C SER A 197 8.02 2.30 1.38
N ILE A 198 7.47 2.72 0.24
CA ILE A 198 6.80 1.83 -0.72
C ILE A 198 7.56 1.88 -2.04
N GLY A 199 8.23 0.78 -2.38
CA GLY A 199 8.91 0.59 -3.66
C GLY A 199 8.03 -0.15 -4.64
N PHE A 200 7.52 0.56 -5.65
CA PHE A 200 6.66 -0.04 -6.66
C PHE A 200 7.46 -0.80 -7.71
N PHE A 201 6.99 -1.96 -8.12
CA PHE A 201 7.67 -2.82 -9.11
C PHE A 201 6.73 -3.27 -10.23
N ASP A 202 7.29 -3.74 -11.34
CA ASP A 202 6.53 -4.32 -12.45
C ASP A 202 5.88 -5.65 -12.03
N PRO A 203 4.54 -5.75 -11.96
CA PRO A 203 3.84 -6.94 -11.47
C PRO A 203 4.20 -8.23 -12.22
N ARG A 204 4.64 -8.13 -13.48
CA ARG A 204 5.03 -9.30 -14.29
C ARG A 204 6.25 -10.03 -13.74
N MET A 205 7.08 -9.36 -12.94
CA MET A 205 8.21 -9.96 -12.26
C MET A 205 7.80 -11.03 -11.24
N GLN A 206 6.54 -10.96 -10.79
CA GLN A 206 5.91 -11.91 -9.86
C GLN A 206 4.69 -12.60 -10.49
N HIS A 207 4.74 -12.75 -11.82
CA HIS A 207 3.76 -13.52 -12.61
C HIS A 207 2.31 -13.00 -12.55
N PHE A 208 2.09 -11.75 -12.14
CA PHE A 208 0.77 -11.14 -12.24
C PHE A 208 0.45 -10.74 -13.69
N GLU A 209 -0.79 -10.95 -14.09
CA GLU A 209 -1.32 -10.42 -15.35
C GLU A 209 -1.70 -8.95 -15.16
N LEU A 210 -1.21 -8.08 -16.05
CA LEU A 210 -1.55 -6.66 -16.03
C LEU A 210 -3.00 -6.43 -16.46
N GLU A 211 -3.45 -7.16 -17.48
CA GLU A 211 -4.77 -7.02 -18.09
C GLU A 211 -5.25 -8.38 -18.58
N ASN A 212 -6.55 -8.64 -18.43
CA ASN A 212 -7.18 -9.85 -18.96
C ASN A 212 -8.68 -9.61 -19.16
N SER A 213 -9.11 -9.59 -20.42
CA SER A 213 -10.51 -9.30 -20.74
C SER A 213 -11.48 -10.42 -20.31
N ALA A 214 -11.03 -11.68 -20.29
CA ALA A 214 -11.84 -12.84 -19.92
C ALA A 214 -12.13 -12.90 -18.41
N THR A 215 -11.21 -12.38 -17.59
CA THR A 215 -11.36 -12.33 -16.12
C THR A 215 -11.62 -10.92 -15.60
N GLY A 216 -11.65 -9.93 -16.49
CA GLY A 216 -12.01 -8.54 -16.20
C GLY A 216 -10.89 -7.69 -15.64
N ILE A 217 -9.65 -8.19 -15.58
CA ILE A 217 -8.49 -7.45 -15.03
C ILE A 217 -8.18 -6.25 -15.92
N GLU A 218 -8.07 -5.06 -15.31
CA GLU A 218 -7.76 -3.80 -16.01
C GLU A 218 -6.40 -3.21 -15.66
N THR A 219 -5.91 -3.42 -14.43
CA THR A 219 -4.53 -3.14 -14.03
C THR A 219 -4.23 -3.84 -12.70
N ILE A 220 -2.96 -3.85 -12.30
CA ILE A 220 -2.51 -4.24 -10.97
C ILE A 220 -1.32 -3.39 -10.52
N VAL A 221 -1.39 -2.86 -9.30
CA VAL A 221 -0.31 -2.12 -8.66
C VAL A 221 0.33 -3.01 -7.61
N THR A 222 1.66 -3.11 -7.61
CA THR A 222 2.41 -3.94 -6.65
C THR A 222 3.56 -3.14 -6.03
N GLY A 223 3.83 -3.39 -4.75
CA GLY A 223 4.91 -2.69 -4.05
C GLY A 223 5.46 -3.46 -2.84
N PHE A 224 6.73 -3.23 -2.55
CA PHE A 224 7.37 -3.65 -1.30
C PHE A 224 7.26 -2.53 -0.28
N VAL A 225 6.88 -2.89 0.94
CA VAL A 225 6.59 -1.95 2.02
C VAL A 225 7.57 -2.19 3.16
N ARG A 226 8.28 -1.13 3.55
CA ARG A 226 9.18 -1.08 4.72
C ARG A 226 8.57 -0.18 5.78
N LEU A 227 8.45 -0.67 7.00
CA LEU A 227 7.89 0.09 8.12
C LEU A 227 8.98 0.72 9.00
N PHE A 228 8.55 1.65 9.85
CA PHE A 228 9.29 2.29 10.96
C PHE A 228 10.31 3.36 10.57
N ALA A 229 10.94 3.26 9.39
CA ALA A 229 11.89 4.24 8.89
C ALA A 229 11.83 4.35 7.37
N TYR A 230 12.20 5.52 6.86
CA TYR A 230 12.45 5.69 5.44
C TYR A 230 13.74 4.98 5.05
N ASN A 231 13.66 4.24 3.94
CA ASN A 231 14.74 3.49 3.34
C ASN A 231 14.62 3.61 1.82
N ASP A 232 15.75 3.80 1.14
CA ASP A 232 15.82 3.55 -0.29
C ASP A 232 15.54 2.08 -0.56
N GLN A 233 14.92 1.81 -1.70
CA GLN A 233 14.62 0.45 -2.15
C GLN A 233 15.19 0.22 -3.54
N ASP A 234 15.41 -1.05 -3.88
CA ASP A 234 15.57 -1.49 -5.27
C ASP A 234 14.40 -2.41 -5.58
N PRO A 235 13.23 -1.84 -5.98
CA PRO A 235 12.00 -2.61 -6.11
C PRO A 235 12.13 -3.75 -7.12
N ALA A 236 12.94 -3.58 -8.17
CA ALA A 236 13.19 -4.63 -9.14
C ALA A 236 14.01 -5.79 -8.55
N SER A 237 15.03 -5.51 -7.73
CA SER A 237 15.79 -6.57 -7.05
C SER A 237 14.97 -7.28 -5.99
N GLU A 238 14.20 -6.54 -5.19
CA GLU A 238 13.27 -7.11 -4.21
C GLU A 238 12.20 -7.98 -4.91
N ALA A 239 11.64 -7.49 -6.01
CA ALA A 239 10.71 -8.27 -6.83
C ALA A 239 11.33 -9.51 -7.46
N ARG A 240 12.65 -9.60 -7.64
CA ARG A 240 13.30 -10.86 -8.06
C ARG A 240 13.49 -11.83 -6.90
N ALA A 241 13.69 -11.31 -5.68
CA ALA A 241 13.85 -12.12 -4.48
C ALA A 241 12.52 -12.70 -3.99
N GLY A 242 11.41 -12.00 -4.22
CA GLY A 242 10.10 -12.36 -3.71
C GLY A 242 9.93 -12.01 -2.23
N LEU A 243 8.91 -12.56 -1.57
CA LEU A 243 8.62 -12.31 -0.16
C LEU A 243 9.73 -12.88 0.75
N THR A 244 10.44 -12.00 1.45
CA THR A 244 11.38 -12.38 2.52
C THR A 244 10.74 -12.27 3.90
N PRO A 245 11.36 -12.84 4.96
CA PRO A 245 10.79 -12.82 6.30
C PRO A 245 10.46 -11.44 6.88
N PHE A 246 11.10 -10.37 6.40
CA PHE A 246 10.92 -9.01 6.93
C PHE A 246 10.25 -8.05 5.95
N ASP A 247 9.70 -8.56 4.85
CA ASP A 247 8.98 -7.76 3.87
C ASP A 247 7.50 -7.65 4.21
N ILE A 248 6.90 -6.57 3.73
CA ILE A 248 5.48 -6.54 3.40
C ILE A 248 5.38 -6.37 1.89
N ILE A 249 4.54 -7.16 1.22
CA ILE A 249 4.20 -6.95 -0.18
C ILE A 249 2.71 -6.62 -0.28
N LEU A 250 2.39 -5.61 -1.08
CA LEU A 250 1.02 -5.28 -1.48
C LEU A 250 0.77 -5.61 -2.95
N ALA A 251 -0.48 -5.95 -3.25
CA ALA A 251 -0.99 -6.04 -4.62
C ALA A 251 -2.43 -5.51 -4.66
N HIS A 252 -2.70 -4.52 -5.52
CA HIS A 252 -4.02 -3.94 -5.74
C HIS A 252 -4.45 -4.17 -7.19
N GLN A 253 -5.38 -5.10 -7.40
CA GLN A 253 -5.89 -5.44 -8.73
C GLN A 253 -7.22 -4.73 -9.00
N VAL A 254 -7.29 -3.92 -10.05
CA VAL A 254 -8.56 -3.37 -10.56
C VAL A 254 -9.19 -4.39 -11.49
N ARG A 255 -10.44 -4.76 -11.24
CA ARG A 255 -11.15 -5.78 -12.00
C ARG A 255 -12.60 -5.39 -12.25
N ARG A 256 -13.12 -5.67 -13.45
CA ARG A 256 -14.56 -5.67 -13.71
C ARG A 256 -15.22 -6.81 -12.94
N LYS A 257 -16.34 -6.53 -12.27
CA LYS A 257 -17.04 -7.57 -11.52
C LYS A 257 -17.56 -8.64 -12.49
N PRO A 258 -17.44 -9.93 -12.16
CA PRO A 258 -17.95 -11.01 -13.01
C PRO A 258 -19.48 -11.02 -13.12
N VAL A 259 -20.19 -10.43 -12.14
CA VAL A 259 -21.65 -10.37 -12.06
C VAL A 259 -22.09 -9.01 -11.51
N GLY A 260 -23.23 -8.50 -11.97
CA GLY A 260 -23.94 -7.37 -11.34
C GLY A 260 -23.53 -5.97 -11.80
N GLY A 261 -22.61 -5.85 -12.77
CA GLY A 261 -22.10 -4.55 -13.22
C GLY A 261 -21.14 -3.91 -12.21
N GLY A 262 -20.38 -2.90 -12.66
CA GLY A 262 -19.39 -2.19 -11.85
C GLY A 262 -18.02 -2.86 -11.78
N LYS A 263 -17.16 -2.30 -10.93
CA LYS A 263 -15.75 -2.70 -10.78
C LYS A 263 -15.39 -2.85 -9.31
N GLU A 264 -14.27 -3.50 -9.07
CA GLU A 264 -13.74 -3.77 -7.74
C GLU A 264 -12.22 -3.60 -7.74
N ILE A 265 -11.70 -3.21 -6.58
CA ILE A 265 -10.28 -3.26 -6.26
C ILE A 265 -10.08 -4.43 -5.30
N ARG A 266 -9.29 -5.42 -5.72
CA ARG A 266 -8.90 -6.59 -4.93
C ARG A 266 -7.49 -6.35 -4.41
N SER A 267 -7.41 -5.96 -3.14
CA SER A 267 -6.16 -5.70 -2.44
C SER A 267 -5.71 -6.95 -1.67
N ARG A 268 -4.41 -7.21 -1.70
CA ARG A 268 -3.74 -8.27 -0.95
C ARG A 268 -2.51 -7.72 -0.27
N PHE A 269 -2.27 -8.18 0.95
CA PHE A 269 -1.05 -7.90 1.68
C PHE A 269 -0.47 -9.19 2.24
N TRP A 270 0.84 -9.36 2.11
CA TRP A 270 1.61 -10.44 2.73
C TRP A 270 2.66 -9.82 3.63
N VAL A 271 2.58 -10.10 4.93
CA VAL A 271 3.59 -9.72 5.92
C VAL A 271 4.43 -10.96 6.23
N GLY A 272 5.73 -10.89 5.95
CA GLY A 272 6.65 -11.99 6.16
C GLY A 272 6.68 -12.47 7.62
N PRO A 273 6.97 -13.75 7.88
CA PRO A 273 6.87 -14.35 9.21
C PRO A 273 7.79 -13.72 10.25
N GLY A 274 8.96 -13.21 9.84
CA GLY A 274 9.90 -12.51 10.71
C GLY A 274 9.39 -11.16 11.19
N LEU A 275 8.87 -10.34 10.27
CA LEU A 275 8.25 -9.06 10.62
C LEU A 275 6.97 -9.27 11.43
N LYS A 276 6.14 -10.26 11.08
CA LYS A 276 4.97 -10.63 11.89
C LYS A 276 5.37 -11.00 13.33
N ALA A 277 6.45 -11.77 13.51
CA ALA A 277 6.97 -12.10 14.83
C ALA A 277 7.47 -10.87 15.59
N LEU A 278 8.13 -9.93 14.90
CA LEU A 278 8.55 -8.64 15.49
C LEU A 278 7.35 -7.78 15.90
N VAL A 279 6.35 -7.67 15.03
CA VAL A 279 5.08 -6.99 15.33
C VAL A 279 4.48 -7.58 16.58
N ASN A 280 4.39 -8.91 16.71
CA ASN A 280 3.84 -9.61 17.89
C ASN A 280 4.51 -9.26 19.22
N VAL A 281 5.75 -8.75 19.20
CA VAL A 281 6.45 -8.28 20.41
C VAL A 281 5.92 -6.91 20.87
N VAL A 282 5.50 -6.05 19.94
CA VAL A 282 5.11 -4.66 20.21
C VAL A 282 3.59 -4.41 20.12
N MET A 283 2.88 -5.17 19.30
CA MET A 283 1.42 -5.15 19.12
C MET A 283 0.92 -6.49 18.58
N LYS A 284 -0.38 -6.77 18.65
CA LYS A 284 -0.92 -8.02 18.07
C LYS A 284 -0.88 -7.97 16.54
N PRO A 285 -0.36 -8.99 15.83
CA PRO A 285 -0.42 -9.03 14.36
C PRO A 285 -1.83 -8.93 13.81
N GLU A 286 -2.83 -9.43 14.54
CA GLU A 286 -4.25 -9.30 14.20
C GLU A 286 -4.73 -7.86 14.30
N GLN A 287 -4.15 -7.05 15.20
CA GLN A 287 -4.46 -5.62 15.28
C GLN A 287 -3.92 -4.90 14.04
N LEU A 288 -2.66 -5.17 13.64
CA LEU A 288 -2.10 -4.65 12.41
C LEU A 288 -2.95 -5.07 11.20
N ALA A 289 -3.37 -6.33 11.14
CA ALA A 289 -4.21 -6.83 10.07
C ALA A 289 -5.55 -6.08 9.98
N ARG A 290 -6.18 -5.80 11.13
CA ARG A 290 -7.44 -5.04 11.20
C ARG A 290 -7.24 -3.61 10.77
N ASP A 291 -6.25 -2.94 11.34
CA ASP A 291 -5.98 -1.53 11.08
C ASP A 291 -5.61 -1.30 9.61
N LEU A 292 -4.72 -2.13 9.04
CA LEU A 292 -4.32 -2.03 7.65
C LEU A 292 -5.45 -2.41 6.69
N SER A 293 -6.25 -3.43 7.02
CA SER A 293 -7.40 -3.81 6.19
C SER A 293 -8.46 -2.70 6.16
N THR A 294 -8.74 -2.08 7.30
CA THR A 294 -9.69 -0.95 7.38
C THR A 294 -9.14 0.28 6.65
N HIS A 295 -7.87 0.62 6.84
CA HIS A 295 -7.20 1.69 6.11
C HIS A 295 -7.33 1.51 4.59
N CYS A 296 -6.98 0.33 4.09
CA CYS A 296 -7.06 0.01 2.68
C CYS A 296 -8.50 0.03 2.15
N ALA A 297 -9.48 -0.46 2.92
CA ALA A 297 -10.88 -0.41 2.51
C ALA A 297 -11.36 1.05 2.36
N VAL A 298 -11.04 1.91 3.33
CA VAL A 298 -11.42 3.33 3.32
C VAL A 298 -10.78 4.06 2.15
N GLU A 299 -9.46 3.98 1.98
CA GLU A 299 -8.75 4.73 0.94
C GLU A 299 -9.21 4.32 -0.47
N MET A 300 -9.41 3.02 -0.72
CA MET A 300 -9.80 2.51 -2.04
C MET A 300 -11.25 2.90 -2.39
N THR A 301 -12.15 2.81 -1.40
CA THR A 301 -13.54 3.24 -1.59
C THR A 301 -13.63 4.75 -1.77
N HIS A 302 -12.86 5.53 -1.00
CA HIS A 302 -12.82 6.99 -1.11
C HIS A 302 -12.23 7.46 -2.44
N LEU A 303 -11.14 6.85 -2.92
CA LEU A 303 -10.58 7.14 -4.23
C LEU A 303 -11.62 6.95 -5.35
N GLY A 304 -12.46 5.92 -5.22
CA GLY A 304 -13.56 5.66 -6.14
C GLY A 304 -14.56 6.81 -6.30
N THR A 305 -14.69 7.70 -5.32
CA THR A 305 -15.70 8.78 -5.35
C THR A 305 -15.27 9.99 -6.18
N PHE A 306 -13.96 10.17 -6.43
CA PHE A 306 -13.45 11.37 -7.10
C PHE A 306 -12.49 11.09 -8.25
N LEU A 307 -11.83 9.93 -8.30
CA LEU A 307 -10.78 9.66 -9.28
C LEU A 307 -11.22 9.83 -10.74
N PRO A 308 -12.42 9.40 -11.18
CA PRO A 308 -12.84 9.60 -12.57
C PRO A 308 -12.93 11.08 -12.97
N ALA A 309 -13.40 11.94 -12.08
CA ALA A 309 -13.52 13.38 -12.32
C ALA A 309 -12.14 14.06 -12.27
N LEU A 310 -11.33 13.71 -11.27
CA LEU A 310 -9.96 14.21 -11.13
C LEU A 310 -9.10 13.83 -12.35
N PHE A 311 -9.20 12.58 -12.83
CA PHE A 311 -8.51 12.14 -14.04
C PHE A 311 -8.93 12.95 -15.27
N ALA A 312 -10.23 13.22 -15.45
CA ALA A 312 -10.71 13.98 -16.60
C ALA A 312 -10.09 15.39 -16.68
N GLU A 313 -9.75 15.97 -15.54
CA GLU A 313 -9.15 17.30 -15.42
C GLU A 313 -7.61 17.29 -15.46
N PHE A 314 -6.97 16.30 -14.80
CA PHE A 314 -5.54 16.31 -14.53
C PHE A 314 -4.74 15.22 -15.27
N LYS A 315 -5.34 14.42 -16.15
CA LYS A 315 -4.62 13.36 -16.89
C LYS A 315 -3.36 13.85 -17.64
N ASP A 316 -3.33 15.12 -18.05
CA ASP A 316 -2.20 15.73 -18.75
C ASP A 316 -1.22 16.46 -17.80
N ASP A 317 -1.58 16.63 -16.52
CA ASP A 317 -0.69 17.12 -15.46
C ASP A 317 0.14 15.94 -14.96
N LEU A 318 1.38 15.81 -15.42
CA LEU A 318 2.25 14.70 -15.05
C LEU A 318 3.08 15.06 -13.83
N ALA A 319 3.27 14.10 -12.91
CA ALA A 319 4.22 14.28 -11.82
C ALA A 319 5.64 14.47 -12.39
N VAL A 320 6.24 15.60 -12.06
CA VAL A 320 7.61 15.95 -12.42
C VAL A 320 8.37 16.39 -11.17
N VAL A 321 9.69 16.45 -11.30
CA VAL A 321 10.55 17.05 -10.28
C VAL A 321 10.29 18.55 -10.22
N SER A 322 9.84 19.03 -9.05
CA SER A 322 9.87 20.45 -8.68
C SER A 322 11.23 20.89 -8.17
#